data_AF-Q9D9R0-F1
#
_entry.id   AF-Q9D9R0-F1
#
_cell.length_a   1.000
_cell.length_b   1.000
_cell.length_c   1.000
_cell.angle_alpha   90.00
_cell.angle_beta   90.00
_cell.angle_gamma   90.00
#
_symmetry.space_group_name_H-M   'P 1'
#
loop_
_entity.id
_entity.type
_entity.pdbx_description
1 polymer ?
#
loop_
_entity_poly.entity_id
_entity_poly.type
_entity_poly.pdbx_seq_one_letter_code
_entity_poly.pdbx_strand_id
1 'polypeptide(L)'
;MGSLLSSDSSKSAPASATPRTLERSGDSELPITSFDCSVCLEVLHQPVRTRCGHVFCRSCIATSIKNNNKWTCPYCRAYLPSEGVPATDIAKRMKSEYQNCAECGTLVCLSDMRAHIRTCEKYIDKYGPLLELGDTTARCVCPFCQRELDEDCLLDHCIIHHRSERRPVFCPLCHSRPDESPSTFNGSLIRHLQVSHTLFYDDFIDFDIIEEAIIRRVLDRSLLEYVNQSNTT
;
A
#
# COMPACT_ATOMS: atom_id res chain seq x y z
N MET A 1 -34.41 -27.79 50.72
CA MET A 1 -34.01 -29.21 50.67
C MET A 1 -32.87 -29.33 49.67
N GLY A 2 -31.76 -30.01 50.03
CA GLY A 2 -30.64 -30.28 49.13
C GLY A 2 -29.30 -29.87 49.71
N SER A 3 -28.77 -30.74 50.56
CA SER A 3 -27.42 -30.68 51.14
C SER A 3 -26.36 -31.26 50.19
N LEU A 4 -25.10 -31.18 50.63
CA LEU A 4 -23.89 -31.96 50.27
C LEU A 4 -22.93 -31.22 49.32
N LEU A 5 -21.93 -30.50 49.84
CA LEU A 5 -20.61 -30.98 50.30
C LEU A 5 -19.72 -31.52 49.16
N SER A 6 -18.70 -30.74 48.80
CA SER A 6 -17.37 -31.23 48.44
C SER A 6 -16.36 -30.15 48.77
N SER A 7 -15.60 -30.42 49.82
CA SER A 7 -14.37 -29.72 50.17
C SER A 7 -13.23 -30.43 49.46
N ASP A 8 -12.33 -29.71 48.82
CA ASP A 8 -10.92 -30.12 48.79
C ASP A 8 -10.01 -28.90 48.81
N SER A 9 -9.07 -28.98 49.75
CA SER A 9 -8.12 -27.96 50.16
C SER A 9 -6.74 -28.33 49.64
N SER A 10 -5.99 -27.31 49.23
CA SER A 10 -4.54 -27.20 49.35
C SER A 10 -3.65 -28.10 48.46
N LYS A 11 -2.81 -27.48 47.62
CA LYS A 11 -1.44 -27.06 48.00
C LYS A 11 -0.50 -27.01 46.78
N SER A 12 0.18 -25.87 46.67
CA SER A 12 1.61 -25.69 46.30
C SER A 12 1.89 -24.89 45.03
N ALA A 13 2.54 -23.75 45.26
CA ALA A 13 3.25 -22.90 44.31
C ALA A 13 4.49 -23.59 43.72
N PRO A 14 5.02 -23.00 42.63
CA PRO A 14 6.41 -22.61 42.63
C PRO A 14 6.57 -21.11 42.36
N ALA A 15 7.48 -20.51 43.10
CA ALA A 15 8.02 -19.19 42.88
C ALA A 15 9.13 -19.25 41.82
N SER A 16 9.14 -18.32 40.87
CA SER A 16 10.39 -17.73 40.39
C SER A 16 10.16 -16.40 39.73
N ALA A 17 11.14 -15.54 39.95
CA ALA A 17 11.09 -14.10 39.83
C ALA A 17 11.04 -13.61 38.37
N THR A 18 10.41 -12.44 38.24
CA THR A 18 10.53 -11.50 37.13
C THR A 18 11.96 -11.32 36.61
N PRO A 19 12.10 -10.99 35.33
CA PRO A 19 12.47 -9.60 35.05
C PRO A 19 11.48 -8.94 34.08
N ARG A 20 11.17 -7.69 34.40
CA ARG A 20 10.39 -6.77 33.56
C ARG A 20 11.21 -6.45 32.31
N THR A 21 10.85 -7.04 31.17
CA THR A 21 11.40 -6.62 29.87
C THR A 21 10.32 -5.85 29.14
N LEU A 22 10.64 -4.59 28.85
CA LEU A 22 9.77 -3.61 28.20
C LEU A 22 9.12 -4.18 26.94
N GLU A 23 7.79 -4.13 26.92
CA GLU A 23 6.95 -4.25 25.74
C GLU A 23 7.39 -3.17 24.73
N ARG A 24 8.23 -3.58 23.79
CA ARG A 24 8.72 -2.72 22.70
C ARG A 24 7.85 -2.97 21.47
N SER A 25 7.34 -1.86 20.95
CA SER A 25 6.76 -1.73 19.61
C SER A 25 5.41 -2.42 19.42
N GLY A 26 4.38 -1.82 20.03
CA GLY A 26 3.16 -1.64 19.28
C GLY A 26 3.51 -0.80 18.07
N ASP A 27 3.61 -1.45 16.91
CA ASP A 27 3.37 -0.75 15.65
C ASP A 27 2.05 -0.02 15.86
N SER A 28 2.09 1.31 15.82
CA SER A 28 0.88 2.13 15.75
C SER A 28 0.24 1.82 14.40
N GLU A 29 -0.44 0.68 14.32
CA GLU A 29 -1.55 0.47 13.41
C GLU A 29 -2.62 1.46 13.89
N LEU A 30 -2.49 2.73 13.51
CA LEU A 30 -3.63 3.62 13.50
C LEU A 30 -4.67 2.89 12.64
N PRO A 31 -5.81 2.48 13.20
CA PRO A 31 -6.82 1.79 12.42
C PRO A 31 -7.16 2.74 11.27
N ILE A 32 -6.85 2.32 10.04
CA ILE A 32 -7.35 3.00 8.87
C ILE A 32 -8.86 2.79 8.94
N THR A 33 -9.57 3.75 9.51
CA THR A 33 -11.01 3.65 9.77
C THR A 33 -11.83 3.80 8.50
N SER A 34 -11.23 4.32 7.43
CA SER A 34 -11.88 4.52 6.13
C SER A 34 -10.98 4.13 4.98
N PHE A 35 -11.56 3.48 3.98
CA PHE A 35 -10.94 3.22 2.68
C PHE A 35 -11.19 4.36 1.69
N ASP A 36 -11.56 5.53 2.21
CA ASP A 36 -11.99 6.67 1.41
C ASP A 36 -10.85 7.69 1.27
N CYS A 37 -10.67 8.20 0.07
CA CYS A 37 -9.71 9.24 -0.19
C CYS A 37 -10.26 10.60 0.27
N SER A 38 -9.60 11.26 1.21
CA SER A 38 -10.04 12.59 1.70
C SER A 38 -9.96 13.73 0.66
N VAL A 39 -9.41 13.50 -0.53
CA VAL A 39 -9.34 14.49 -1.62
C VAL A 39 -10.54 14.38 -2.56
N CYS A 40 -10.85 13.19 -3.06
CA CYS A 40 -11.98 12.98 -3.97
C CYS A 40 -13.25 12.45 -3.27
N LEU A 41 -13.16 12.08 -2.00
CA LEU A 41 -14.25 11.53 -1.17
C LEU A 41 -14.81 10.19 -1.65
N GLU A 42 -14.08 9.50 -2.52
CA GLU A 42 -14.41 8.17 -3.05
C GLU A 42 -13.48 7.09 -2.48
N VAL A 43 -13.88 5.82 -2.61
CA VAL A 43 -13.02 4.68 -2.28
C VAL A 43 -11.66 4.84 -2.98
N LEU A 44 -10.59 4.57 -2.23
CA LEU A 44 -9.20 4.72 -2.67
C LEU A 44 -8.96 3.99 -3.99
N HIS A 45 -8.33 4.66 -4.94
CA HIS A 45 -7.82 4.08 -6.17
C HIS A 45 -6.29 4.17 -6.16
N GLN A 46 -5.60 3.03 -6.29
CA GLN A 46 -4.14 2.98 -6.23
C GLN A 46 -3.59 3.74 -5.00
N PRO A 47 -3.88 3.25 -3.78
CA PRO A 47 -3.60 4.01 -2.56
C PRO A 47 -2.09 4.27 -2.39
N VAL A 48 -1.75 5.52 -2.09
CA VAL A 48 -0.38 5.98 -1.81
C VAL A 48 -0.35 6.54 -0.39
N ARG A 49 0.61 6.08 0.41
CA ARG A 49 0.87 6.56 1.77
C ARG A 49 1.98 7.60 1.72
N THR A 50 1.65 8.80 2.19
CA THR A 50 2.60 9.91 2.35
C THR A 50 3.48 9.73 3.59
N ARG A 51 4.60 10.46 3.69
CA ARG A 51 5.50 10.45 4.88
C ARG A 51 4.78 10.74 6.19
N CYS A 52 3.73 11.56 6.15
CA CYS A 52 2.93 11.88 7.33
C CYS A 52 1.89 10.80 7.71
N GLY A 53 1.88 9.66 7.00
CA GLY A 53 0.98 8.52 7.28
C GLY A 53 -0.39 8.59 6.61
N HIS A 54 -0.78 9.72 6.02
CA HIS A 54 -2.06 9.86 5.33
C HIS A 54 -2.04 9.19 3.95
N VAL A 55 -3.20 8.66 3.56
CA VAL A 55 -3.37 7.82 2.38
C VAL A 55 -4.35 8.49 1.42
N PHE A 56 -3.99 8.52 0.14
CA PHE A 56 -4.78 9.13 -0.93
C PHE A 56 -4.74 8.26 -2.18
N CYS A 57 -5.62 8.53 -3.15
CA CYS A 57 -5.42 8.00 -4.49
C CYS A 57 -4.14 8.58 -5.09
N ARG A 58 -3.39 7.78 -5.84
CA ARG A 58 -2.19 8.23 -6.57
C ARG A 58 -2.45 9.50 -7.40
N SER A 59 -3.50 9.47 -8.19
CA SER A 59 -3.94 10.58 -9.04
C SER A 59 -4.30 11.84 -8.25
N CYS A 60 -4.93 11.66 -7.08
CA CYS A 60 -5.32 12.76 -6.19
C CYS A 60 -4.12 13.47 -5.55
N ILE A 61 -3.14 12.71 -5.02
CA ILE A 61 -1.97 13.31 -4.38
C ILE A 61 -1.07 14.01 -5.42
N ALA A 62 -0.83 13.37 -6.56
CA ALA A 62 -0.05 13.95 -7.66
C ALA A 62 -0.69 15.27 -8.16
N THR A 63 -2.01 15.26 -8.39
CA THR A 63 -2.73 16.46 -8.84
C THR A 63 -2.74 17.55 -7.79
N SER A 64 -2.89 17.22 -6.50
CA SER A 64 -2.85 18.21 -5.43
C SER A 64 -1.49 18.92 -5.35
N ILE A 65 -0.39 18.19 -5.47
CA ILE A 65 0.96 18.77 -5.46
C ILE A 65 1.17 19.65 -6.69
N LYS A 66 0.76 19.17 -7.88
CA LYS A 66 0.88 19.87 -9.15
C LYS A 66 0.05 21.16 -9.22
N ASN A 67 -1.22 21.12 -8.81
CA ASN A 67 -2.12 22.27 -8.93
C ASN A 67 -1.79 23.38 -7.93
N ASN A 68 -1.37 23.02 -6.72
CA ASN A 68 -1.09 24.00 -5.69
C ASN A 68 0.37 24.51 -5.73
N ASN A 69 1.23 23.90 -6.55
CA ASN A 69 2.70 24.08 -6.51
C ASN A 69 3.25 24.00 -5.07
N LYS A 70 2.65 23.14 -4.24
CA LYS A 70 2.96 22.99 -2.82
C LYS A 70 3.13 21.53 -2.47
N TRP A 71 4.33 21.20 -2.00
CA TRP A 71 4.71 19.90 -1.46
C TRP A 71 4.19 19.72 -0.02
N THR A 72 2.86 19.76 0.13
CA THR A 72 2.19 19.68 1.43
C THR A 72 1.05 18.67 1.38
N CYS A 73 0.88 17.91 2.46
CA CYS A 73 -0.20 16.95 2.62
C CYS A 73 -1.58 17.64 2.56
N PRO A 74 -2.52 17.18 1.70
CA PRO A 74 -3.87 17.75 1.62
C PRO A 74 -4.65 17.66 2.93
N TYR A 75 -4.34 16.65 3.76
CA TYR A 75 -5.05 16.39 5.01
C TYR A 75 -4.45 17.16 6.20
N CYS A 76 -3.17 16.97 6.52
CA CYS A 76 -2.55 17.56 7.71
C CYS A 76 -1.63 18.75 7.44
N ARG A 77 -1.42 19.13 6.16
CA ARG A 77 -0.55 20.25 5.73
C ARG A 77 0.95 20.07 6.05
N ALA A 78 1.37 18.91 6.55
CA ALA A 78 2.78 18.59 6.72
C ALA A 78 3.53 18.63 5.37
N TYR A 79 4.80 19.01 5.39
CA TYR A 79 5.66 18.94 4.21
C TYR A 79 5.82 17.50 3.70
N LEU A 80 5.80 17.34 2.38
CA LEU A 80 5.96 16.06 1.69
C LEU A 80 7.25 16.09 0.85
N PRO A 81 8.25 15.24 1.13
CA PRO A 81 9.44 15.16 0.28
C PRO A 81 9.16 14.48 -1.07
N SER A 82 8.09 13.69 -1.16
CA SER A 82 7.64 12.97 -2.36
C SER A 82 6.11 12.81 -2.36
N GLU A 83 5.53 12.30 -3.44
CA GLU A 83 4.10 11.96 -3.51
C GLU A 83 3.70 10.86 -2.49
N GLY A 84 4.68 10.08 -2.04
CA GLY A 84 4.53 8.96 -1.12
C GLY A 84 4.89 7.61 -1.74
N VAL A 85 4.69 6.55 -0.98
CA VAL A 85 4.95 5.17 -1.39
C VAL A 85 3.63 4.41 -1.58
N PRO A 86 3.53 3.44 -2.50
CA PRO A 86 2.34 2.62 -2.64
C PRO A 86 1.94 1.96 -1.31
N ALA A 87 0.70 2.14 -0.87
CA ALA A 87 0.19 1.57 0.38
C ALA A 87 -0.29 0.12 0.14
N THR A 88 0.68 -0.78 -0.07
CA THR A 88 0.44 -2.17 -0.50
C THR A 88 -0.36 -2.99 0.52
N ASP A 89 -0.19 -2.71 1.81
CA ASP A 89 -0.97 -3.29 2.91
C ASP A 89 -2.46 -2.92 2.80
N ILE A 90 -2.76 -1.66 2.47
CA ILE A 90 -4.13 -1.17 2.28
C ILE A 90 -4.73 -1.78 1.03
N ALA A 91 -4.00 -1.73 -0.09
CA ALA A 91 -4.43 -2.33 -1.35
C ALA A 91 -4.70 -3.84 -1.18
N LYS A 92 -3.90 -4.55 -0.38
CA LYS A 92 -4.11 -5.96 -0.06
C LYS A 92 -5.38 -6.18 0.75
N ARG A 93 -5.64 -5.36 1.77
CA ARG A 93 -6.88 -5.44 2.57
C ARG A 93 -8.13 -5.18 1.72
N MET A 94 -8.06 -4.20 0.82
CA MET A 94 -9.15 -3.87 -0.11
C MET A 94 -9.56 -5.03 -1.02
N LYS A 95 -8.66 -6.01 -1.29
CA LYS A 95 -8.98 -7.22 -2.08
C LYS A 95 -9.84 -8.24 -1.32
N SER A 96 -10.03 -8.08 0.00
CA SER A 96 -10.80 -9.00 0.85
C SER A 96 -12.01 -8.36 1.53
N GLU A 97 -12.16 -7.04 1.39
CA GLU A 97 -13.22 -6.27 2.03
C GLU A 97 -14.27 -5.86 0.98
N TYR A 98 -15.55 -5.92 1.36
CA TYR A 98 -16.68 -5.65 0.48
C TYR A 98 -17.57 -4.59 1.10
N GLN A 99 -18.08 -3.70 0.26
CA GLN A 99 -19.07 -2.70 0.66
C GLN A 99 -20.14 -2.59 -0.42
N ASN A 100 -21.34 -2.18 -0.02
CA ASN A 100 -22.41 -1.89 -0.96
C ASN A 100 -22.15 -0.54 -1.61
N CYS A 101 -22.29 -0.45 -2.93
CA CYS A 101 -22.35 0.83 -3.62
C CYS A 101 -23.48 1.67 -3.02
N ALA A 102 -23.18 2.90 -2.60
CA ALA A 102 -24.14 3.79 -1.95
C ALA A 102 -25.37 4.10 -2.82
N GLU A 103 -25.21 4.03 -4.16
CA GLU A 103 -26.27 4.43 -5.10
C GLU A 103 -27.04 3.22 -5.64
N CYS A 104 -26.36 2.18 -6.17
CA CYS A 104 -27.05 1.02 -6.71
C CYS A 104 -27.36 -0.08 -5.70
N GLY A 105 -26.67 -0.13 -4.57
CA GLY A 105 -26.82 -1.14 -3.52
C GLY A 105 -26.06 -2.45 -3.78
N THR A 106 -25.44 -2.61 -4.96
CA THR A 106 -24.65 -3.80 -5.31
C THR A 106 -23.47 -3.96 -4.35
N LEU A 107 -23.27 -5.16 -3.83
CA LEU A 107 -22.09 -5.50 -3.03
C LEU A 107 -20.88 -5.65 -3.95
N VAL A 108 -19.83 -4.85 -3.72
CA VAL A 108 -18.64 -4.79 -4.57
C VAL A 108 -17.38 -4.89 -3.70
N CYS A 109 -16.38 -5.61 -4.19
CA CYS A 109 -15.05 -5.65 -3.57
C CYS A 109 -14.41 -4.26 -3.61
N LEU A 110 -13.77 -3.81 -2.54
CA LEU A 110 -13.22 -2.45 -2.49
C LEU A 110 -12.15 -2.20 -3.55
N SER A 111 -11.39 -3.22 -3.95
CA SER A 111 -10.46 -3.11 -5.07
C SER A 111 -11.13 -2.79 -6.42
N ASP A 112 -12.40 -3.17 -6.58
CA ASP A 112 -13.15 -3.05 -7.83
C ASP A 112 -14.20 -1.93 -7.79
N MET A 113 -14.41 -1.32 -6.61
CA MET A 113 -15.45 -0.31 -6.39
C MET A 113 -15.34 0.86 -7.37
N ARG A 114 -14.12 1.33 -7.65
CA ARG A 114 -13.88 2.40 -8.63
C ARG A 114 -14.31 2.02 -10.06
N ALA A 115 -13.97 0.81 -10.50
CA ALA A 115 -14.39 0.31 -11.81
C ALA A 115 -15.91 0.15 -11.89
N HIS A 116 -16.53 -0.30 -10.79
CA HIS A 116 -17.98 -0.36 -10.67
C HIS A 116 -18.61 1.04 -10.78
N ILE A 117 -18.16 2.03 -10.00
CA ILE A 117 -18.76 3.37 -9.99
C ILE A 117 -18.69 4.03 -11.39
N ARG A 118 -17.62 3.79 -12.16
CA ARG A 118 -17.50 4.26 -13.56
C ARG A 118 -18.58 3.70 -14.51
N THR A 119 -19.22 2.60 -14.15
CA THR A 119 -20.26 1.92 -14.95
C THR A 119 -21.61 1.85 -14.25
N CYS A 120 -21.73 2.41 -13.05
CA CYS A 120 -22.94 2.36 -12.25
C CYS A 120 -23.91 3.45 -12.73
N GLU A 121 -24.94 3.06 -13.47
CA GLU A 121 -25.97 3.98 -14.00
C GLU A 121 -26.54 4.90 -12.91
N LYS A 122 -26.93 4.34 -11.75
CA LYS A 122 -27.51 5.14 -10.65
C LYS A 122 -26.54 6.18 -10.08
N TYR A 123 -25.25 5.88 -10.06
CA TYR A 123 -24.24 6.84 -9.62
C TYR A 123 -24.05 7.93 -10.68
N ILE A 124 -23.92 7.51 -11.94
CA ILE A 124 -23.73 8.42 -13.08
C ILE A 124 -24.91 9.37 -13.24
N ASP A 125 -26.14 8.89 -13.05
CA ASP A 125 -27.35 9.71 -13.11
C ASP A 125 -27.36 10.81 -12.03
N LYS A 126 -26.74 10.56 -10.88
CA LYS A 126 -26.75 11.47 -9.73
C LYS A 126 -25.58 12.45 -9.71
N TYR A 127 -24.36 11.99 -9.97
CA TYR A 127 -23.14 12.80 -9.87
C TYR A 127 -22.47 13.07 -11.22
N GLY A 128 -22.93 12.42 -12.29
CA GLY A 128 -22.25 12.38 -13.57
C GLY A 128 -21.15 11.31 -13.64
N PRO A 129 -20.51 11.16 -14.81
CA PRO A 129 -19.40 10.23 -14.99
C PRO A 129 -18.23 10.58 -14.05
N LEU A 130 -17.63 9.57 -13.41
CA LEU A 130 -16.41 9.77 -12.64
C LEU A 130 -15.28 10.26 -13.56
N LEU A 131 -14.76 11.45 -13.27
CA LEU A 131 -13.57 12.00 -13.90
C LEU A 131 -12.36 11.69 -13.00
N GLU A 132 -11.52 10.75 -13.40
CA GLU A 132 -10.26 10.51 -12.71
C GLU A 132 -9.25 11.60 -13.13
N LEU A 133 -8.91 12.47 -12.18
CA LEU A 133 -7.99 13.58 -12.39
C LEU A 133 -6.57 13.05 -12.59
N GLY A 134 -6.14 12.90 -13.84
CA GLY A 134 -4.76 12.55 -14.15
C GLY A 134 -4.46 11.06 -14.16
N ASP A 135 -5.39 10.23 -14.63
CA ASP A 135 -5.06 8.89 -15.15
C ASP A 135 -4.19 9.05 -16.41
N THR A 136 -2.93 9.41 -16.21
CA THR A 136 -1.85 9.12 -17.15
C THR A 136 -1.34 7.70 -16.93
N THR A 137 -2.16 6.79 -16.39
CA THR A 137 -1.90 5.35 -16.45
C THR A 137 -1.84 5.03 -17.93
N ALA A 138 -0.64 4.80 -18.45
CA ALA A 138 -0.49 4.53 -19.87
C ALA A 138 -1.27 3.24 -20.16
N ARG A 139 -2.34 3.36 -20.94
CA ARG A 139 -3.14 2.20 -21.31
C ARG A 139 -2.25 1.26 -22.11
N CYS A 140 -2.16 0.02 -21.66
CA CYS A 140 -1.36 -1.00 -22.31
C CYS A 140 -2.26 -2.09 -22.86
N VAL A 141 -1.88 -2.66 -24.00
CA VAL A 141 -2.61 -3.75 -24.63
C VAL A 141 -1.92 -5.05 -24.28
N CYS A 142 -2.66 -6.01 -23.73
CA CYS A 142 -2.12 -7.34 -23.47
C CYS A 142 -1.69 -7.99 -24.80
N PRO A 143 -0.43 -8.39 -24.97
CA PRO A 143 0.07 -8.95 -26.23
C PRO A 143 -0.44 -10.38 -26.50
N PHE A 144 -1.09 -11.01 -25.53
CA PHE A 144 -1.64 -12.36 -25.67
C PHE A 144 -3.08 -12.36 -26.16
N CYS A 145 -3.93 -11.48 -25.60
CA CYS A 145 -5.37 -11.43 -25.89
C CYS A 145 -5.90 -10.09 -26.41
N GLN A 146 -5.03 -9.09 -26.60
CA GLN A 146 -5.37 -7.74 -27.08
C GLN A 146 -6.32 -6.94 -26.18
N ARG A 147 -6.51 -7.35 -24.92
CA ARG A 147 -7.31 -6.61 -23.94
C ARG A 147 -6.57 -5.34 -23.48
N GLU A 148 -7.27 -4.21 -23.48
CA GLU A 148 -6.80 -2.96 -22.86
C GLU A 148 -6.82 -3.08 -21.34
N LEU A 149 -5.70 -2.70 -20.72
CA LEU A 149 -5.47 -2.79 -19.28
C LEU A 149 -4.68 -1.56 -18.80
N ASP A 150 -4.91 -1.18 -17.55
CA ASP A 150 -4.03 -0.24 -16.85
C ASP A 150 -2.67 -0.93 -16.58
N GLU A 151 -1.58 -0.15 -16.52
CA GLU A 151 -0.23 -0.68 -16.28
C GLU A 151 -0.19 -1.58 -15.03
N ASP A 152 -0.85 -1.14 -13.95
CA ASP A 152 -0.93 -1.86 -12.68
C ASP A 152 -1.75 -3.17 -12.76
N CYS A 153 -2.68 -3.27 -13.73
CA CYS A 153 -3.51 -4.46 -13.93
C CYS A 153 -2.87 -5.47 -14.90
N LEU A 154 -1.88 -5.07 -15.70
CA LEU A 154 -1.29 -5.92 -16.74
C LEU A 154 -0.67 -7.20 -16.16
N LEU A 155 0.08 -7.09 -15.06
CA LEU A 155 0.71 -8.24 -14.44
C LEU A 155 -0.34 -9.21 -13.88
N ASP A 156 -1.27 -8.73 -13.05
CA ASP A 156 -2.31 -9.55 -12.43
C ASP A 156 -3.13 -10.27 -13.52
N HIS A 157 -3.48 -9.57 -14.60
CA HIS A 157 -4.13 -10.16 -15.77
C HIS A 157 -3.31 -11.29 -16.41
N CYS A 158 -2.01 -11.05 -16.66
CA CYS A 158 -1.15 -12.05 -17.30
C CYS A 158 -0.96 -13.30 -16.41
N ILE A 159 -0.86 -13.13 -15.08
CA ILE A 159 -0.78 -14.25 -14.13
C ILE A 159 -2.08 -15.06 -14.13
N ILE A 160 -3.25 -14.42 -14.17
CA ILE A 160 -4.55 -15.10 -14.09
C ILE A 160 -4.89 -15.80 -15.41
N HIS A 161 -4.71 -15.12 -16.54
CA HIS A 161 -5.20 -15.60 -17.84
C HIS A 161 -4.13 -16.24 -18.74
N HIS A 162 -2.84 -15.95 -18.49
CA HIS A 162 -1.75 -16.33 -19.39
C HIS A 162 -0.54 -16.94 -18.65
N ARG A 163 -0.74 -17.50 -17.45
CA ARG A 163 0.35 -18.06 -16.61
C ARG A 163 1.28 -19.03 -17.33
N SER A 164 0.69 -19.90 -18.15
CA SER A 164 1.38 -20.97 -18.87
C SER A 164 1.82 -20.55 -20.27
N GLU A 165 1.52 -19.32 -20.68
CA GLU A 165 1.88 -18.82 -21.99
C GLU A 165 3.40 -18.63 -22.09
N ARG A 166 3.94 -19.01 -23.25
CA ARG A 166 5.39 -19.00 -23.53
C ARG A 166 5.71 -18.37 -24.87
N ARG A 167 4.69 -17.97 -25.65
CA ARG A 167 4.87 -17.27 -26.92
C ARG A 167 5.71 -16.00 -26.69
N PRO A 168 6.78 -15.78 -27.48
CA PRO A 168 7.55 -14.55 -27.39
C PRO A 168 6.66 -13.37 -27.78
N VAL A 169 6.66 -12.35 -26.92
CA VAL A 169 5.89 -11.12 -27.09
C VAL A 169 6.73 -9.95 -26.59
N PHE A 170 6.45 -8.77 -27.13
CA PHE A 170 7.03 -7.53 -26.61
C PHE A 170 6.39 -7.14 -25.27
N CYS A 171 7.13 -6.37 -24.46
CA CYS A 171 6.58 -5.77 -23.25
C CYS A 171 5.91 -4.45 -23.60
N PRO A 172 4.58 -4.30 -23.38
CA PRO A 172 3.88 -3.05 -23.64
C PRO A 172 4.42 -1.86 -22.85
N LEU A 173 4.97 -2.10 -21.64
CA LEU A 173 5.45 -1.06 -20.74
C LEU A 173 6.88 -0.58 -21.05
N CYS A 174 7.73 -1.42 -21.66
CA CYS A 174 9.05 -0.99 -22.12
C CYS A 174 8.95 -0.05 -23.33
N HIS A 175 7.97 -0.24 -24.21
CA HIS A 175 7.84 0.52 -25.45
C HIS A 175 7.22 1.91 -25.27
N SER A 176 6.55 2.19 -24.14
CA SER A 176 5.91 3.49 -23.89
C SER A 176 6.87 4.56 -23.37
N ARG A 177 8.12 4.23 -23.03
CA ARG A 177 9.11 5.20 -22.50
C ARG A 177 9.85 5.93 -23.64
N PRO A 178 9.97 7.27 -23.61
CA PRO A 178 10.57 8.04 -24.70
C PRO A 178 12.10 7.94 -24.83
N ASP A 179 12.84 7.41 -23.84
CA ASP A 179 14.32 7.56 -23.79
C ASP A 179 15.12 6.29 -23.42
N GLU A 180 14.59 5.08 -23.68
CA GLU A 180 15.40 3.86 -23.58
C GLU A 180 15.18 2.96 -24.79
N SER A 181 16.27 2.44 -25.35
CA SER A 181 16.21 1.35 -26.34
C SER A 181 15.39 0.20 -25.75
N PRO A 182 14.43 -0.39 -26.48
CA PRO A 182 13.54 -1.42 -25.94
C PRO A 182 14.40 -2.52 -25.33
N SER A 183 14.37 -2.61 -24.00
CA SER A 183 15.10 -3.62 -23.25
C SER A 183 14.57 -4.97 -23.68
N THR A 184 15.27 -5.58 -24.63
CA THR A 184 14.89 -6.87 -25.19
C THR A 184 15.07 -7.88 -24.08
N PHE A 185 13.97 -8.38 -23.53
CA PHE A 185 14.01 -9.41 -22.50
C PHE A 185 13.87 -10.78 -23.16
N ASN A 186 14.78 -11.70 -22.84
CA ASN A 186 14.67 -13.09 -23.24
C ASN A 186 13.91 -13.85 -22.15
N GLY A 187 12.63 -14.17 -22.37
CA GLY A 187 11.89 -15.04 -21.47
C GLY A 187 10.41 -14.72 -21.32
N SER A 188 9.81 -15.23 -20.25
CA SER A 188 8.39 -15.06 -19.94
C SER A 188 8.06 -13.58 -19.67
N LEU A 189 7.08 -13.02 -20.38
CA LEU A 189 6.56 -11.66 -20.11
C LEU A 189 6.21 -11.47 -18.63
N ILE A 190 5.57 -12.46 -18.00
CA ILE A 190 5.24 -12.41 -16.57
C ILE A 190 6.49 -12.21 -15.69
N ARG A 191 7.58 -12.94 -15.97
CA ARG A 191 8.82 -12.83 -15.21
C ARG A 191 9.46 -11.47 -15.42
N HIS A 192 9.44 -10.97 -16.65
CA HIS A 192 9.93 -9.63 -16.97
C HIS A 192 9.13 -8.53 -16.27
N LEU A 193 7.79 -8.58 -16.31
CA LEU A 193 6.93 -7.64 -15.59
C LEU A 193 7.22 -7.64 -14.08
N GLN A 194 7.39 -8.82 -13.47
CA GLN A 194 7.73 -8.96 -12.05
C GLN A 194 9.12 -8.42 -11.65
N VAL A 195 10.03 -8.21 -12.59
CA VAL A 195 11.40 -7.76 -12.30
C VAL A 195 11.61 -6.31 -12.75
N SER A 196 11.00 -5.92 -13.86
CA SER A 196 11.23 -4.62 -14.51
C SER A 196 10.10 -3.62 -14.32
N HIS A 197 8.90 -4.07 -13.94
CA HIS A 197 7.70 -3.20 -13.92
C HIS A 197 6.89 -3.27 -12.63
N THR A 198 7.00 -4.33 -11.84
CA THR A 198 6.49 -4.29 -10.49
C THR A 198 7.47 -3.56 -9.60
N LEU A 199 7.04 -2.46 -9.00
CA LEU A 199 7.71 -1.84 -7.85
C LEU A 199 7.64 -2.73 -6.57
N PHE A 200 7.63 -4.06 -6.72
CA PHE A 200 7.57 -5.03 -5.63
C PHE A 200 8.92 -5.71 -5.35
N TYR A 201 9.99 -5.31 -6.02
CA TYR A 201 11.35 -5.78 -5.70
C TYR A 201 12.18 -4.62 -5.17
N ASP A 202 12.23 -4.57 -3.82
CA ASP A 202 13.24 -3.96 -2.97
C ASP A 202 13.45 -2.42 -3.06
N ASP A 203 13.56 -1.78 -1.89
CA ASP A 203 14.11 -0.42 -1.70
C ASP A 203 13.19 0.83 -1.82
N PHE A 204 11.90 0.75 -1.46
CA PHE A 204 11.32 1.86 -0.67
C PHE A 204 11.80 1.79 0.79
N ILE A 205 13.10 1.56 0.94
CA ILE A 205 13.89 2.16 1.98
C ILE A 205 13.73 3.66 1.72
N ASP A 206 12.79 4.28 2.40
CA ASP A 206 12.77 5.73 2.50
C ASP A 206 14.13 6.10 3.11
N PHE A 207 15.02 6.68 2.29
CA PHE A 207 16.38 7.03 2.72
C PHE A 207 16.30 7.89 3.98
N ASP A 208 15.26 8.69 4.16
CA ASP A 208 15.04 9.50 5.36
C ASP A 208 14.67 8.64 6.59
N ILE A 209 13.84 7.60 6.43
CA ILE A 209 13.43 6.71 7.54
C ILE A 209 14.62 5.86 7.99
N ILE A 210 15.42 5.36 7.06
CA ILE A 210 16.64 4.63 7.39
C ILE A 210 17.73 5.57 7.88
N GLU A 211 17.90 6.76 7.30
CA GLU A 211 18.86 7.74 7.80
C GLU A 211 18.54 8.08 9.25
N GLU A 212 17.28 8.40 9.59
CA GLU A 212 16.92 8.69 10.98
C GLU A 212 17.11 7.47 11.90
N ALA A 213 16.76 6.25 11.44
CA ALA A 213 16.97 5.03 12.21
C ALA A 213 18.46 4.68 12.38
N ILE A 214 19.29 4.93 11.36
CA ILE A 214 20.74 4.74 11.39
C ILE A 214 21.38 5.80 12.28
N ILE A 215 21.02 7.07 12.13
CA ILE A 215 21.50 8.17 12.97
C ILE A 215 21.19 7.85 14.43
N ARG A 216 19.96 7.44 14.75
CA ARG A 216 19.60 7.04 16.13
C ARG A 216 20.47 5.88 16.63
N ARG A 217 20.69 4.84 15.82
CA ARG A 217 21.58 3.72 16.21
C ARG A 217 23.03 4.14 16.43
N VAL A 218 23.55 5.02 15.59
CA VAL A 218 24.92 5.55 15.72
C VAL A 218 25.03 6.40 16.98
N LEU A 219 24.06 7.29 17.23
CA LEU A 219 24.00 8.11 18.43
C LEU A 219 23.86 7.27 19.70
N ASP A 220 22.96 6.28 19.71
CA ASP A 220 22.79 5.36 20.84
C ASP A 220 24.09 4.59 21.12
N ARG A 221 24.79 4.17 20.06
CA ARG A 221 26.08 3.48 20.18
C ARG A 221 27.15 4.40 20.77
N SER A 222 27.28 5.62 20.26
CA SER A 222 28.23 6.61 20.78
C SER A 222 27.92 7.00 22.23
N LEU A 223 26.64 7.08 22.60
CA LEU A 223 26.20 7.38 23.96
C LEU A 223 26.53 6.23 24.92
N LEU A 224 26.30 4.98 24.52
CA LEU A 224 26.71 3.79 25.28
C LEU A 224 28.23 3.73 25.48
N GLU A 225 29.01 4.06 24.45
CA GLU A 225 30.47 4.10 24.55
C GLU A 225 30.97 5.20 25.49
N TYR A 226 30.34 6.37 25.47
CA TYR A 226 30.64 7.47 26.40
C TYR A 226 30.33 7.09 27.86
N VAL A 227 29.15 6.50 28.12
CA VAL A 227 28.74 6.07 29.47
C VAL A 227 29.66 4.97 30.02
N ASN A 228 30.10 4.04 29.17
CA ASN A 228 31.03 3.01 29.58
C ASN A 228 32.41 3.58 29.93
N GLN A 229 32.90 4.59 29.21
CA GLN A 229 34.17 5.26 29.55
C GLN A 229 34.09 6.03 30.87
N SER A 230 32.98 6.74 31.13
CA SER A 230 32.81 7.49 32.39
C SER A 230 32.70 6.59 33.63
N ASN A 231 32.20 5.36 33.49
CA ASN A 231 32.11 4.41 34.61
C ASN A 231 33.44 3.68 34.90
N THR A 232 34.43 3.80 34.01
CA THR A 232 35.76 3.17 34.16
C THR A 232 36.82 4.08 34.79
N THR A 233 36.47 5.32 35.13
CA THR A 233 37.29 6.28 35.90
C THR A 233 36.73 6.48 37.29
#